data_AF-A0A534WW54-F1
#
_entry.id   AF-A0A534WW54-F1
#
_cell.length_a   1.000
_cell.length_b   1.000
_cell.length_c   1.000
_cell.angle_alpha   90.00
_cell.angle_beta   90.00
_cell.angle_gamma   90.00
#
_symmetry.space_group_name_H-M   'P 1'
#
loop_
_entity.id
_entity.type
_entity.pdbx_description
1 polymer ?
#
loop_
_entity_poly.entity_id
_entity_poly.type
_entity_poly.pdbx_seq_one_letter_code
_entity_poly.pdbx_strand_id
1 'polypeptide(L)'
;MIIPNLRERRTVDRLLTGFFRDYAIGAFRRAMCALSRFYDLPTPRVEWFEYLDWGKTAGRTYENGKVHLVHPENWKKGRKYNSERQWIHTVYHEMGHYVLWADAERKADGFAYRFVRGIAANGRDGNGGSLLREAQSRPQRRQGRARGRRPLQRRRQSRSR
;
A
#
# COMPACT_ATOMS: atom_id res chain seq x y z
N MET A 1 7.90 3.76 6.04
CA MET A 1 6.77 3.26 5.24
C MET A 1 6.40 4.34 4.23
N ILE A 2 6.23 4.01 2.95
CA ILE A 2 5.70 4.96 1.95
C ILE A 2 4.22 5.18 2.30
N ILE A 3 3.74 6.42 2.29
CA ILE A 3 2.35 6.75 2.65
C ILE A 3 1.57 7.07 1.36
N PRO A 4 0.28 6.68 1.23
CA PRO A 4 -0.55 7.05 0.08
C PRO A 4 -0.62 8.56 -0.15
N ASN A 5 -0.92 8.96 -1.39
CA ASN A 5 -1.05 10.39 -1.69
C ASN A 5 -2.25 11.01 -0.94
N LEU A 6 -2.31 12.34 -0.89
CA LEU A 6 -3.34 13.04 -0.10
C LEU A 6 -4.77 12.71 -0.58
N ARG A 7 -4.97 12.51 -1.89
CA ARG A 7 -6.29 12.19 -2.47
C ARG A 7 -6.78 10.82 -2.01
N GLU A 8 -5.91 9.82 -2.04
CA GLU A 8 -6.20 8.47 -1.55
C GLU A 8 -6.51 8.49 -0.06
N ARG A 9 -5.68 9.17 0.74
CA ARG A 9 -5.90 9.34 2.19
C ARG A 9 -7.26 9.98 2.49
N ARG A 10 -7.63 11.06 1.79
CA ARG A 10 -8.95 11.70 1.93
C ARG A 10 -10.10 10.78 1.53
N THR A 11 -9.87 9.84 0.63
CA THR A 11 -10.89 8.88 0.19
C THR A 11 -11.11 7.81 1.24
N VAL A 12 -10.02 7.25 1.76
CA VAL A 12 -10.05 6.30 2.89
C VAL A 12 -10.69 6.94 4.12
N ASP A 13 -10.30 8.17 4.47
CA ASP A 13 -10.84 8.88 5.62
C ASP A 13 -12.36 9.06 5.53
N ARG A 14 -12.88 9.46 4.35
CA ARG A 14 -14.33 9.59 4.11
C ARG A 14 -15.07 8.26 4.24
N LEU A 15 -14.47 7.16 3.76
CA LEU A 15 -15.05 5.83 3.89
C LEU A 15 -15.11 5.38 5.36
N LEU A 16 -14.06 5.65 6.13
CA LEU A 16 -14.01 5.34 7.56
C LEU A 16 -14.97 6.23 8.36
N THR A 17 -15.08 7.53 8.04
CA THR A 17 -16.09 8.42 8.62
C THR A 17 -17.50 7.92 8.33
N GLY A 18 -17.79 7.52 7.08
CA GLY A 18 -19.10 6.96 6.72
C GLY A 18 -19.43 5.67 7.49
N PHE A 19 -18.44 4.78 7.67
CA PHE A 19 -18.63 3.60 8.52
C PHE A 19 -18.82 3.96 9.99
N PHE A 20 -18.06 4.92 10.52
CA PHE A 20 -18.18 5.32 11.92
C PHE A 20 -19.56 5.92 12.23
N ARG A 21 -20.09 6.74 11.32
CA ARG A 21 -21.39 7.42 11.51
C ARG A 21 -22.56 6.49 11.26
N ASP A 22 -22.56 5.81 10.11
CA ASP A 22 -23.73 5.12 9.57
C ASP A 22 -23.61 3.58 9.64
N TYR A 23 -22.54 3.06 10.24
CA TYR A 23 -22.23 1.62 10.31
C TYR A 23 -22.22 0.92 8.94
N ALA A 24 -21.96 1.68 7.87
CA ALA A 24 -21.92 1.19 6.50
C ALA A 24 -20.71 0.25 6.26
N ILE A 25 -20.85 -1.04 6.57
CA ILE A 25 -19.76 -2.04 6.49
C ILE A 25 -19.10 -2.10 5.10
N GLY A 26 -19.86 -1.81 4.04
CA GLY A 26 -19.32 -1.70 2.68
C GLY A 26 -18.29 -0.57 2.54
N ALA A 27 -18.47 0.55 3.24
CA ALA A 27 -17.49 1.64 3.24
C ALA A 27 -16.20 1.20 3.95
N PHE A 28 -16.32 0.51 5.09
CA PHE A 28 -15.16 -0.05 5.80
C PHE A 28 -14.36 -1.03 4.94
N ARG A 29 -15.05 -2.00 4.29
CA ARG A 29 -14.39 -2.96 3.39
C ARG A 29 -13.64 -2.27 2.25
N ARG A 30 -14.24 -1.25 1.64
CA ARG A 30 -13.57 -0.44 0.59
C ARG A 30 -12.35 0.29 1.13
N ALA A 31 -12.43 0.83 2.35
CA ALA A 31 -11.30 1.51 2.99
C ALA A 31 -10.12 0.55 3.20
N MET A 32 -10.38 -0.64 3.76
CA MET A 32 -9.34 -1.65 3.98
C MET A 32 -8.73 -2.13 2.67
N CYS A 33 -9.56 -2.41 1.65
CA CYS A 33 -9.09 -2.82 0.33
C CYS A 33 -8.21 -1.74 -0.33
N ALA A 34 -8.59 -0.46 -0.24
CA ALA A 34 -7.80 0.63 -0.78
C ALA A 34 -6.43 0.76 -0.11
N LEU A 35 -6.37 0.60 1.23
CA LEU A 35 -5.12 0.60 1.99
C LEU A 35 -4.24 -0.60 1.61
N SER A 36 -4.78 -1.81 1.65
CA SER A 36 -4.05 -3.05 1.30
C SER A 36 -3.49 -3.00 -0.12
N ARG A 37 -4.29 -2.54 -1.09
CA ARG A 37 -3.86 -2.42 -2.49
C ARG A 37 -2.68 -1.46 -2.67
N PHE A 38 -2.63 -0.38 -1.90
CA PHE A 38 -1.51 0.56 -1.97
C PHE A 38 -0.18 -0.09 -1.56
N TYR A 39 -0.21 -1.00 -0.59
CA TYR A 39 0.96 -1.70 -0.09
C TYR A 39 1.22 -3.05 -0.77
N ASP A 40 0.44 -3.42 -1.79
CA ASP A 40 0.47 -4.74 -2.43
C ASP A 40 0.31 -5.90 -1.42
N LEU A 41 -0.59 -5.71 -0.44
CA LEU A 41 -0.89 -6.67 0.60
C LEU A 41 -2.28 -7.28 0.42
N PRO A 42 -2.52 -8.49 0.96
CA PRO A 42 -3.88 -8.99 1.14
C PRO A 42 -4.74 -8.03 1.96
N THR A 43 -6.07 -8.15 1.83
CA THR A 43 -6.97 -7.42 2.73
C THR A 43 -6.93 -8.09 4.11
N PRO A 44 -6.68 -7.37 5.21
CA PRO A 44 -6.62 -7.96 6.53
C PRO A 44 -7.98 -8.51 6.95
N ARG A 45 -7.96 -9.56 7.79
CA ARG A 45 -9.17 -10.06 8.44
C ARG A 45 -9.43 -9.22 9.68
N VAL A 46 -10.53 -8.46 9.66
CA VAL A 46 -10.94 -7.62 10.78
C VAL A 46 -12.00 -8.35 11.60
N GLU A 47 -11.75 -8.50 12.90
CA GLU A 47 -12.69 -9.03 13.88
C GLU A 47 -13.11 -7.91 14.84
N TRP A 48 -14.40 -7.86 15.17
CA TRP A 48 -14.98 -6.85 16.05
C TRP A 48 -14.99 -7.36 17.48
N PHE A 49 -14.55 -6.53 18.42
CA PHE A 49 -14.55 -6.86 19.84
C PHE A 49 -15.47 -5.90 20.63
N GLU A 50 -16.09 -6.44 21.68
CA GLU A 50 -17.12 -5.76 22.45
C GLU A 50 -16.58 -4.73 23.46
N TYR A 51 -15.41 -4.95 24.05
CA TYR A 51 -14.96 -4.14 25.19
C TYR A 51 -13.59 -3.48 25.00
N LEU A 52 -13.23 -2.60 25.92
CA LEU A 52 -11.91 -1.97 26.05
C LEU A 52 -11.11 -2.61 27.18
N ASP A 53 -11.51 -3.81 27.62
CA ASP A 53 -11.00 -4.50 28.81
C ASP A 53 -9.55 -4.95 28.68
N TRP A 54 -8.88 -4.60 27.59
CA TRP A 54 -7.44 -4.77 27.44
C TRP A 54 -6.61 -3.74 28.19
N GLY A 55 -7.23 -2.83 28.95
CA GLY A 55 -6.57 -1.95 29.93
C GLY A 55 -5.56 -0.94 29.35
N LYS A 56 -5.12 -1.10 28.10
CA LYS A 56 -4.04 -0.34 27.46
C LYS A 56 -4.18 -0.16 25.94
N THR A 57 -4.90 -1.01 25.20
CA THR A 57 -4.95 -0.92 23.73
C THR A 57 -6.38 -0.81 23.18
N ALA A 58 -6.55 0.08 22.21
CA ALA A 58 -7.82 0.37 21.53
C ALA A 58 -8.07 -0.50 20.29
N GLY A 59 -7.07 -1.30 19.92
CA GLY A 59 -7.06 -2.30 18.86
C GLY A 59 -5.89 -3.26 19.09
N ARG A 60 -5.78 -4.29 18.26
CA ARG A 60 -4.58 -5.13 18.19
C ARG A 60 -4.45 -5.80 16.85
N THR A 61 -3.25 -5.76 16.32
CA THR A 61 -2.86 -6.52 15.14
C THR A 61 -2.02 -7.71 15.56
N TYR A 62 -2.34 -8.86 14.99
CA TYR A 62 -1.64 -10.13 15.24
C TYR A 62 -0.69 -10.44 14.09
N GLU A 63 0.35 -11.22 14.39
CA GLU A 63 1.38 -11.64 13.41
C GLU A 63 0.78 -12.42 12.23
N ASN A 64 -0.32 -13.14 12.46
CA ASN A 64 -1.06 -13.86 11.41
C ASN A 64 -1.88 -12.94 10.48
N GLY A 65 -1.77 -11.62 10.61
CA GLY A 65 -2.47 -10.64 9.79
C GLY A 65 -3.94 -10.39 10.18
N LYS A 66 -4.39 -10.94 11.32
CA LYS A 66 -5.68 -10.55 11.92
C LYS A 66 -5.58 -9.19 12.59
N VAL A 67 -6.66 -8.42 12.52
CA VAL A 67 -6.78 -7.11 13.15
C VAL A 67 -8.04 -7.09 14.00
N HIS A 68 -7.89 -6.88 15.30
CA HIS A 68 -9.00 -6.69 16.22
C HIS A 68 -9.24 -5.20 16.43
N LEU A 69 -10.49 -4.78 16.24
CA LEU A 69 -10.94 -3.41 16.44
C LEU A 69 -12.20 -3.38 17.28
N VAL A 70 -12.35 -2.31 18.08
CA VAL A 70 -13.63 -2.02 18.72
C VAL A 70 -14.60 -1.49 17.66
N HIS A 71 -15.81 -2.05 17.61
CA HIS A 71 -16.83 -1.58 16.68
C HIS A 71 -17.22 -0.12 16.98
N PRO A 72 -17.46 0.75 15.98
CA PRO A 72 -17.85 2.14 16.21
C PRO A 72 -19.04 2.32 17.16
N GLU A 73 -19.97 1.36 17.17
CA GLU A 73 -21.14 1.40 18.07
C GLU A 73 -20.74 1.30 19.55
N ASN A 74 -19.80 0.41 19.87
CA ASN A 74 -19.29 0.24 21.23
C ASN A 74 -18.31 1.36 21.59
N TRP A 75 -17.53 1.81 20.61
CA TRP A 75 -16.62 2.94 20.78
C TRP A 75 -17.33 4.19 21.27
N LYS A 76 -18.46 4.55 20.65
CA LYS A 76 -19.26 5.73 21.04
C LYS A 76 -19.76 5.68 22.50
N LYS A 77 -19.89 4.49 23.07
CA LYS A 77 -20.34 4.26 24.46
C LYS A 77 -19.18 4.37 25.47
N GLY A 78 -17.93 4.52 25.01
CA GLY A 78 -16.75 4.59 25.87
C GLY A 78 -16.64 5.90 26.68
N ARG A 79 -16.02 5.82 27.87
CA ARG A 79 -15.76 7.02 28.71
C ARG A 79 -14.51 7.80 28.28
N LYS A 80 -13.41 7.10 28.01
CA LYS A 80 -12.10 7.70 27.63
C LYS A 80 -11.92 7.85 26.13
N TYR A 81 -12.42 6.89 25.37
CA TYR A 81 -12.32 6.83 23.91
C TYR A 81 -13.73 6.76 23.34
N ASN A 82 -14.16 7.83 22.68
CA ASN A 82 -15.52 7.91 22.13
C ASN A 82 -15.64 8.78 20.88
N SER A 83 -14.55 9.44 20.45
CA SER A 83 -14.59 10.31 19.28
C SER A 83 -14.29 9.56 17.98
N GLU A 84 -14.88 10.03 16.89
CA GLU A 84 -14.63 9.56 15.51
C GLU A 84 -13.14 9.60 15.18
N ARG A 85 -12.47 10.71 15.51
CA ARG A 85 -11.05 10.91 15.14
C ARG A 85 -10.13 9.96 15.88
N GLN A 86 -10.38 9.69 17.16
CA GLN A 86 -9.62 8.68 17.89
C GLN A 86 -9.86 7.28 17.32
N TRP A 87 -11.09 6.95 16.94
CA TRP A 87 -11.40 5.64 16.34
C TRP A 87 -10.66 5.45 15.00
N ILE A 88 -10.76 6.45 14.11
CA ILE A 88 -10.08 6.43 12.81
C ILE A 88 -8.56 6.36 13.00
N HIS A 89 -8.02 7.09 13.97
CA HIS A 89 -6.60 7.02 14.33
C HIS A 89 -6.20 5.60 14.76
N THR A 90 -7.00 4.95 15.60
CA THR A 90 -6.78 3.54 16.00
C THR A 90 -6.78 2.61 14.79
N VAL A 91 -7.72 2.77 13.86
CA VAL A 91 -7.73 1.98 12.61
C VAL A 91 -6.42 2.17 11.85
N TYR A 92 -5.94 3.41 11.69
CA TYR A 92 -4.67 3.65 11.01
C TYR A 92 -3.46 3.07 11.77
N HIS A 93 -3.47 3.14 13.10
CA HIS A 93 -2.44 2.58 13.95
C HIS A 93 -2.33 1.06 13.75
N GLU A 94 -3.46 0.35 13.84
CA GLU A 94 -3.49 -1.09 13.61
C GLU A 94 -3.15 -1.46 12.16
N MET A 95 -3.63 -0.70 11.18
CA MET A 95 -3.22 -0.91 9.79
C MET A 95 -1.72 -0.68 9.58
N GLY A 96 -1.11 0.25 10.32
CA GLY A 96 0.35 0.44 10.33
C GLY A 96 1.06 -0.81 10.84
N HIS A 97 0.60 -1.39 11.94
CA HIS A 97 1.10 -2.68 12.43
C HIS A 97 0.92 -3.79 11.40
N TYR A 98 -0.26 -3.89 10.78
CA TYR A 98 -0.53 -4.92 9.78
C TYR A 98 0.44 -4.82 8.61
N VAL A 99 0.66 -3.61 8.09
CA VAL A 99 1.62 -3.38 7.01
C VAL A 99 3.03 -3.78 7.45
N LEU A 100 3.44 -3.46 8.68
CA LEU A 100 4.75 -3.85 9.21
C LEU A 100 4.91 -5.38 9.29
N TRP A 101 3.91 -6.09 9.81
CA TRP A 101 3.94 -7.55 9.98
C TRP A 101 3.81 -8.32 8.67
N ALA A 102 2.88 -7.94 7.79
CA ALA A 102 2.55 -8.68 6.58
C ALA A 102 3.66 -8.72 5.51
N ASP A 103 4.73 -7.94 5.70
CA ASP A 103 5.89 -7.85 4.81
C ASP A 103 7.21 -7.82 5.61
N ALA A 104 7.26 -8.54 6.73
CA ALA A 104 8.39 -8.51 7.65
C ALA A 104 9.69 -8.99 6.99
N GLU A 105 9.67 -10.13 6.29
CA GLU A 105 10.84 -10.72 5.61
C GLU A 105 11.46 -9.77 4.57
N ARG A 106 10.66 -9.30 3.60
CA ARG A 106 11.16 -8.38 2.55
C ARG A 106 11.72 -7.08 3.13
N LYS A 107 11.13 -6.60 4.23
CA LYS A 107 11.63 -5.40 4.94
C LYS A 107 12.90 -5.69 5.71
N ALA A 108 13.03 -6.87 6.33
CA ALA A 108 14.23 -7.32 6.99
C ALA A 108 15.38 -7.48 5.97
N ASP A 109 15.12 -8.09 4.82
CA ASP A 109 16.07 -8.19 3.70
C ASP A 109 16.51 -6.82 3.19
N GLY A 110 15.54 -5.93 2.94
CA GLY A 110 15.82 -4.56 2.51
C GLY A 110 16.62 -3.77 3.54
N PHE A 111 16.35 -3.97 4.83
CA PHE A 111 17.11 -3.40 5.94
C PHE A 111 18.53 -3.96 5.95
N ALA A 112 18.70 -5.29 5.97
CA ALA A 112 20.00 -5.96 6.01
C ALA A 112 20.88 -5.56 4.81
N TYR A 113 20.32 -5.58 3.59
CA TYR A 113 21.02 -5.15 2.38
C TYR A 113 21.53 -3.71 2.48
N ARG A 114 20.70 -2.78 2.95
CA ARG A 114 21.09 -1.36 3.10
C ARG A 114 22.07 -1.13 4.24
N PHE A 115 21.96 -1.91 5.31
CA PHE A 115 22.82 -1.81 6.47
C PHE A 115 24.24 -2.30 6.17
N VAL A 116 24.37 -3.40 5.42
CA VAL A 116 25.68 -3.95 5.01
C VAL A 116 26.31 -3.16 3.86
N ARG A 117 25.48 -2.62 2.94
CA ARG A 117 25.96 -1.84 1.79
C ARG A 117 26.64 -0.54 2.25
N GLY A 118 27.97 -0.51 2.14
CA GLY A 118 28.81 0.64 2.54
C GLY A 118 29.70 0.36 3.74
N ILE A 119 29.39 -0.63 4.58
CA ILE A 119 30.28 -1.06 5.68
C ILE A 119 31.47 -1.84 5.13
N ALA A 120 31.25 -2.70 4.12
CA ALA A 120 32.35 -3.42 3.45
C ALA A 120 33.30 -2.48 2.65
N ALA A 121 32.86 -1.27 2.31
CA ALA A 121 33.68 -0.29 1.59
C ALA A 121 34.64 0.46 2.52
N ASN A 122 34.29 0.64 3.80
CA ASN A 122 35.15 1.30 4.78
C ASN A 122 36.19 0.36 5.44
N GLY A 123 36.18 -0.94 5.10
CA GLY A 123 37.17 -1.91 5.58
C GLY A 123 38.31 -2.20 4.60
N ARG A 124 38.33 -1.56 3.43
CA ARG A 124 39.36 -1.75 2.39
C ARG A 124 39.73 -0.44 1.70
N ASP A 125 40.03 0.58 2.48
CA ASP A 125 40.94 1.63 2.01
C ASP A 125 42.36 1.21 2.37
N GLY A 126 42.93 0.42 1.47
CA GLY A 126 44.26 -0.16 1.60
C GLY A 126 44.70 -0.83 0.32
N ASN A 127 44.85 -0.02 -0.74
CA ASN A 127 45.71 -0.26 -1.89
C ASN A 127 45.17 -1.22 -2.99
N GLY A 128 45.04 -0.70 -4.22
CA GLY A 128 45.07 -1.53 -5.42
C GLY A 128 44.04 -1.21 -6.51
N GLY A 129 44.41 -0.27 -7.40
CA GLY A 129 44.26 -0.49 -8.85
C GLY A 129 42.86 -0.52 -9.47
N SER A 130 42.51 0.62 -10.10
CA SER A 130 41.94 0.69 -11.46
C SER A 130 41.43 -0.64 -12.05
N LEU A 131 40.12 -0.90 -11.99
CA LEU A 131 39.38 -1.62 -13.02
C LEU A 131 37.88 -1.43 -12.76
N LEU A 132 37.28 -0.43 -13.41
CA LEU A 132 35.90 -0.42 -13.92
C LEU A 132 35.65 0.88 -14.67
N ARG A 133 36.47 1.09 -15.70
CA ARG A 133 36.17 2.00 -16.80
C ARG A 133 35.70 1.15 -17.97
N GLU A 134 34.50 0.60 -17.83
CA GLU A 134 33.79 -0.09 -18.91
C GLU A 134 32.30 0.30 -18.78
N ALA A 135 31.98 1.51 -19.21
CA ALA A 135 31.53 1.78 -20.57
C ALA A 135 30.30 0.94 -20.94
N GLN A 136 29.14 1.48 -20.57
CA GLN A 136 28.01 1.70 -21.48
C GLN A 136 27.80 0.64 -22.56
N SER A 137 26.85 -0.27 -22.34
CA SER A 137 26.16 -0.98 -23.41
C SER A 137 24.72 -1.30 -23.00
N ARG A 138 23.85 -0.29 -23.12
CA ARG A 138 22.39 -0.47 -23.16
C ARG A 138 22.03 -1.14 -24.49
N PRO A 139 21.26 -2.24 -24.53
CA PRO A 139 20.63 -2.68 -25.77
C PRO A 139 19.47 -1.73 -26.11
N GLN A 140 19.63 -0.96 -27.18
CA GLN A 140 18.56 -0.20 -27.82
C GLN A 140 17.46 -1.16 -28.29
N ARG A 141 16.27 -1.01 -27.70
CA ARG A 141 15.03 -1.64 -28.17
C ARG A 141 14.71 -1.10 -29.56
N ARG A 142 15.05 -1.86 -30.61
CA ARG A 142 14.66 -1.58 -32.01
C ARG A 142 13.14 -1.50 -32.12
N GLN A 143 12.60 -0.30 -32.23
CA GLN A 143 11.25 -0.06 -32.77
C GLN A 143 11.29 -0.33 -34.28
N GLY A 144 10.77 -1.48 -34.69
CA GLY A 144 10.49 -1.78 -36.09
C GLY A 144 9.36 -0.89 -36.61
N ARG A 145 9.71 0.15 -37.37
CA ARG A 145 8.80 0.83 -38.29
C ARG A 145 8.45 -0.11 -39.45
N ALA A 146 7.30 -0.76 -39.39
CA ALA A 146 6.69 -1.35 -40.57
C ALA A 146 5.93 -0.24 -41.34
N ARG A 147 6.60 0.36 -42.32
CA ARG A 147 5.98 1.18 -43.37
C ARG A 147 5.22 0.23 -44.33
N GLY A 148 3.95 -0.01 -44.05
CA GLY A 148 3.02 -0.64 -45.00
C GLY A 148 2.62 0.37 -46.07
N ARG A 149 3.15 0.19 -47.28
CA ARG A 149 2.78 0.90 -48.50
C ARG A 149 1.29 0.66 -48.81
N ARG A 150 0.49 1.73 -48.88
CA ARG A 150 -0.84 1.73 -49.51
C ARG A 150 -0.68 1.79 -51.03
N PRO A 151 -1.30 0.89 -51.81
CA PRO A 151 -1.60 1.14 -53.21
C PRO A 151 -2.85 2.02 -53.33
N LEU A 152 -2.77 3.00 -54.22
CA LEU A 152 -3.88 3.81 -54.73
C LEU A 152 -4.66 3.04 -55.81
N GLN A 153 -5.88 3.53 -56.08
CA GLN A 153 -6.87 3.14 -57.11
C GLN A 153 -7.92 2.12 -56.63
N ARG A 154 -9.23 2.26 -56.88
CA ARG A 154 -9.97 3.10 -57.84
C ARG A 154 -11.47 3.18 -57.44
N ARG A 155 -12.02 4.36 -57.70
CA ARG A 155 -13.43 4.80 -57.87
C ARG A 155 -14.48 3.74 -58.31
N ARG A 156 -15.69 3.80 -57.71
CA ARG A 156 -17.05 3.80 -58.35
C ARG A 156 -18.12 3.88 -57.23
N GLN A 157 -18.91 4.96 -57.09
CA GLN A 157 -20.31 5.11 -57.58
C GLN A 157 -21.12 3.79 -57.44
N SER A 158 -22.27 3.69 -56.78
CA SER A 158 -23.53 4.44 -56.90
C SER A 158 -24.50 3.95 -55.78
N ARG A 159 -25.24 4.82 -55.09
CA ARG A 159 -26.71 5.02 -55.13
C ARG A 159 -27.64 3.80 -54.91
N SER A 160 -28.64 4.05 -54.04
CA SER A 160 -30.01 3.46 -53.94
C SER A 160 -30.10 2.00 -53.48
N ARG A 161 -31.07 1.59 -52.65
CA ARG A 161 -32.35 2.16 -52.22
C ARG A 161 -32.69 1.61 -50.83
#